data_AF-A0A1S1J1M0-F1
#
_entry.id   AF-A0A1S1J1M0-F1
#
_cell.length_a   1.000
_cell.length_b   1.000
_cell.length_c   1.000
_cell.angle_alpha   90.00
_cell.angle_beta   90.00
_cell.angle_gamma   90.00
#
_symmetry.space_group_name_H-M   'P 1'
#
loop_
_entity.id
_entity.type
_entity.pdbx_description
1 polymer ?
#
loop_
_entity_poly.entity_id
_entity_poly.type
_entity_poly.pdbx_seq_one_letter_code
_entity_poly.pdbx_strand_id
1 'polypeptide(L)'
;MNKIDQRILRLMDVLLFQKVISTIGNFCDVIGMKQQTISKIKKGVAHFTVSHIETICQKFNVNANWIFGREKNVFNIVGSIEITDI
;
A
#
# COMPACT_ATOMS: atom_id res chain seq x y z
N MET A 1 9.90 -10.66 -5.04
CA MET A 1 9.11 -9.44 -4.78
C MET A 1 9.73 -8.73 -3.60
N ASN A 2 9.92 -7.41 -3.66
CA ASN A 2 10.59 -6.68 -2.56
C ASN A 2 9.63 -6.48 -1.37
N LYS A 3 10.18 -6.20 -0.18
CA LYS A 3 9.37 -6.04 1.05
C LYS A 3 8.41 -4.85 0.97
N ILE A 4 8.81 -3.74 0.32
CA ILE A 4 7.97 -2.54 0.16
C ILE A 4 6.71 -2.88 -0.63
N ASP A 5 6.85 -3.56 -1.76
CA ASP A 5 5.73 -4.00 -2.59
C ASP A 5 4.81 -4.95 -1.80
N GLN A 6 5.37 -5.88 -1.03
CA GLN A 6 4.59 -6.77 -0.16
C GLN A 6 3.77 -5.97 0.86
N ARG A 7 4.37 -4.94 1.49
CA ARG A 7 3.65 -4.06 2.43
C ARG A 7 2.49 -3.35 1.75
N ILE A 8 2.73 -2.77 0.58
CA ILE A 8 1.70 -2.03 -0.14
C ILE A 8 0.58 -2.97 -0.61
N LEU A 9 0.90 -4.18 -1.06
CA LEU A 9 -0.10 -5.18 -1.40
C LEU A 9 -0.96 -5.58 -0.18
N ARG A 10 -0.34 -5.73 1.00
CA ARG A 10 -1.09 -5.98 2.26
C ARG A 10 -1.95 -4.80 2.68
N LEU A 11 -1.45 -3.58 2.50
CA LEU A 11 -2.24 -2.37 2.73
C LEU A 11 -3.51 -2.36 1.86
N MET A 12 -3.41 -2.78 0.59
CA MET A 12 -4.58 -2.85 -0.30
C MET A 12 -5.67 -3.78 0.26
N ASP A 13 -5.28 -4.94 0.82
CA ASP A 13 -6.21 -5.87 1.47
C ASP A 13 -6.90 -5.22 2.69
N VAL A 14 -6.14 -4.48 3.51
CA VAL A 14 -6.68 -3.74 4.66
C VAL A 14 -7.66 -2.66 4.22
N LEU A 15 -7.31 -1.85 3.23
CA LEU A 15 -8.15 -0.76 2.75
C LEU A 15 -9.47 -1.30 2.17
N LEU A 16 -9.44 -2.46 1.50
CA LEU A 16 -10.64 -3.18 1.07
C LEU A 16 -11.50 -3.63 2.25
N PHE A 17 -10.87 -4.30 3.23
CA PHE A 17 -11.57 -4.81 4.41
C PHE A 17 -12.25 -3.70 5.21
N GLN A 18 -11.57 -2.56 5.36
CA GLN A 18 -12.08 -1.35 6.02
C GLN A 18 -13.07 -0.55 5.15
N LYS A 19 -13.31 -0.98 3.90
CA LYS A 19 -14.17 -0.29 2.92
C LYS A 19 -13.72 1.15 2.61
N VAL A 20 -12.44 1.46 2.80
CA VAL A 20 -11.83 2.73 2.38
C VAL A 20 -11.77 2.80 0.85
N ILE A 21 -11.52 1.65 0.22
CA ILE A 21 -11.65 1.43 -1.22
C ILE A 21 -12.68 0.31 -1.47
N SER A 22 -13.38 0.37 -2.60
CA SER A 22 -14.35 -0.67 -2.99
C SER A 22 -13.71 -1.80 -3.81
N THR A 23 -12.65 -1.48 -4.56
CA THR A 23 -11.95 -2.43 -5.42
C THR A 23 -10.46 -2.10 -5.51
N ILE A 24 -9.65 -3.08 -5.93
CA ILE A 24 -8.24 -2.86 -6.27
C ILE A 24 -8.09 -1.86 -7.43
N GLY A 25 -9.05 -1.83 -8.36
CA GLY A 25 -9.08 -0.84 -9.44
C GLY A 25 -9.13 0.59 -8.91
N ASN A 26 -10.04 0.85 -7.96
CA ASN A 26 -10.16 2.17 -7.33
C ASN A 26 -8.86 2.62 -6.63
N PHE A 27 -8.15 1.72 -5.95
CA PHE A 27 -6.83 2.03 -5.40
C PHE A 27 -5.82 2.40 -6.51
N CYS A 28 -5.78 1.63 -7.59
CA CYS A 28 -4.89 1.87 -8.71
C CYS A 28 -5.18 3.23 -9.38
N ASP A 29 -6.45 3.58 -9.54
CA ASP A 29 -6.88 4.87 -10.09
C ASP A 29 -6.41 6.04 -9.20
N VAL A 30 -6.56 5.92 -7.87
CA VAL A 30 -6.11 6.94 -6.90
C VAL A 30 -4.62 7.21 -7.02
N ILE A 31 -3.80 6.17 -7.25
CA ILE A 31 -2.34 6.31 -7.34
C ILE A 31 -1.83 6.47 -8.77
N GLY A 32 -2.73 6.63 -9.76
CA GLY A 32 -2.37 6.87 -11.15
C GLY A 32 -1.75 5.68 -11.88
N MET A 33 -2.10 4.45 -11.47
CA MET A 33 -1.51 3.21 -11.99
C MET A 33 -2.57 2.35 -12.68
N LYS A 34 -2.18 1.60 -13.72
CA LYS A 34 -3.05 0.59 -14.33
C LYS A 34 -3.14 -0.67 -13.47
N GLN A 35 -4.33 -1.25 -13.31
CA GLN A 35 -4.53 -2.46 -12.51
C GLN A 35 -3.67 -3.66 -12.96
N GLN A 36 -3.39 -3.80 -14.25
CA GLN A 36 -2.50 -4.84 -14.79
C GLN A 36 -1.07 -4.78 -14.22
N THR A 37 -0.63 -3.61 -13.75
CA THR A 37 0.69 -3.43 -13.13
C THR A 37 0.79 -4.19 -11.80
N ILE A 38 -0.32 -4.37 -11.08
CA ILE A 38 -0.37 -5.18 -9.85
C ILE A 38 0.09 -6.61 -10.11
N SER A 39 -0.37 -7.22 -11.22
CA SER A 39 0.05 -8.57 -11.59
C SER A 39 1.55 -8.65 -11.91
N LYS A 40 2.13 -7.59 -12.48
CA LYS A 40 3.58 -7.49 -12.72
C LYS A 40 4.36 -7.32 -11.42
N ILE A 41 3.84 -6.52 -10.48
CA ILE A 41 4.43 -6.32 -9.14
C ILE A 41 4.45 -7.64 -8.35
N LYS A 42 3.33 -8.38 -8.34
CA LYS A 42 3.25 -9.70 -7.70
C LYS A 42 4.28 -10.70 -8.25
N LYS A 43 4.63 -10.57 -9.53
CA LYS A 43 5.67 -11.37 -10.20
C LYS A 43 7.09 -10.82 -10.03
N GLY A 44 7.26 -9.65 -9.41
CA GLY A 44 8.55 -8.97 -9.24
C GLY A 44 9.10 -8.34 -10.53
N VAL A 45 8.27 -8.13 -11.55
CA VAL A 45 8.66 -7.53 -12.85
C VAL A 45 8.49 -6.01 -12.85
N ALA A 46 7.73 -5.47 -11.90
CA ALA A 46 7.52 -4.05 -11.69
C ALA A 46 7.52 -3.76 -10.19
N HIS A 47 7.62 -2.48 -9.81
CA HIS A 47 7.63 -2.03 -8.43
C HIS A 47 6.77 -0.77 -8.26
N PHE A 48 6.30 -0.52 -7.03
CA PHE A 48 5.73 0.79 -6.71
C PHE A 48 6.84 1.85 -6.76
N THR A 49 6.56 2.97 -7.44
CA THR A 49 7.50 4.09 -7.52
C THR A 49 7.42 4.94 -6.26
N VAL A 50 8.43 5.78 -6.03
CA VAL A 50 8.39 6.78 -4.95
C VAL A 50 7.15 7.68 -5.06
N SER A 51 6.81 8.11 -6.27
CA SER A 51 5.60 8.92 -6.51
C SER A 51 4.30 8.18 -6.13
N HIS A 52 4.23 6.86 -6.41
CA HIS A 52 3.09 6.07 -5.94
C HIS A 52 3.06 6.03 -4.40
N ILE A 53 4.20 5.81 -3.74
CA ILE A 53 4.30 5.74 -2.28
C ILE A 53 3.88 7.08 -1.64
N GLU A 54 4.35 8.21 -2.17
CA GLU A 54 3.94 9.54 -1.72
C GLU A 54 2.43 9.74 -1.84
N THR A 55 1.86 9.38 -2.99
CA THR A 55 0.41 9.47 -3.21
C THR A 55 -0.36 8.58 -2.23
N ILE A 56 0.11 7.35 -1.97
CA ILE A 56 -0.49 6.44 -1.00
C ILE A 56 -0.51 7.07 0.39
N CYS A 57 0.63 7.58 0.86
CA CYS A 57 0.75 8.23 2.16
C CYS A 57 -0.21 9.41 2.30
N GLN A 58 -0.30 10.26 1.28
CA GLN A 58 -1.16 11.44 1.28
C GLN A 58 -2.65 11.08 1.24
N LYS A 59 -3.05 10.11 0.40
CA LYS A 59 -4.46 9.81 0.15
C LYS A 59 -5.08 8.90 1.21
N PHE A 60 -4.30 8.02 1.81
CA PHE A 60 -4.79 7.02 2.76
C PHE A 60 -4.28 7.24 4.19
N ASN A 61 -3.58 8.36 4.44
CA ASN A 61 -2.94 8.68 5.72
C ASN A 61 -2.03 7.54 6.24
N VAL A 62 -1.31 6.90 5.31
CA VAL A 62 -0.42 5.78 5.62
C VAL A 62 0.91 6.31 6.15
N ASN A 63 1.46 5.62 7.13
CA ASN A 63 2.77 5.89 7.68
C ASN A 63 3.86 5.38 6.72
N ALA A 64 4.64 6.31 6.16
CA ALA A 64 5.75 5.96 5.27
C ALA A 64 6.78 5.06 5.98
N ASN A 65 7.05 5.28 7.27
CA ASN A 65 7.99 4.46 8.02
C ASN A 65 7.51 3.00 8.12
N TRP A 66 6.20 2.75 8.17
CA TRP A 66 5.68 1.39 8.08
C TRP A 66 5.91 0.77 6.71
N ILE A 67 5.72 1.51 5.62
CA ILE A 67 6.01 1.02 4.25
C ILE A 67 7.49 0.62 4.11
N PHE A 68 8.40 1.38 4.71
CA PHE A 68 9.83 1.09 4.71
C PHE A 68 10.28 0.11 5.82
N GLY A 69 9.36 -0.42 6.62
CA GLY A 69 9.65 -1.41 7.67
C GLY A 69 10.39 -0.86 8.88
N ARG A 70 10.32 0.46 9.11
CA ARG A 70 10.92 1.16 10.26
C ARG A 70 9.96 1.31 11.43
N GLU A 71 8.65 1.24 11.17
CA GLU A 71 7.60 1.32 12.19
C GLU A 71 6.54 0.23 11.99
N LYS A 72 5.77 -0.04 13.05
CA LYS A 72 4.72 -1.06 13.06
C LYS A 72 3.33 -0.51 12.72
N ASN A 73 3.07 0.75 13.07
CA ASN A 73 1.79 1.43 12.85
C ASN A 73 1.55 1.71 11.37
N VAL A 74 0.47 1.18 10.80
CA VAL A 74 0.16 1.32 9.38
C VAL A 74 -0.23 2.76 9.00
N PHE A 75 -0.95 3.45 9.88
CA PHE A 75 -1.50 4.79 9.64
C PHE A 75 -0.97 5.81 10.66
N ASN A 76 -0.97 7.09 10.29
CA ASN A 76 -0.54 8.20 11.17
C ASN A 76 -1.65 8.61 12.15
N ILE A 77 -2.17 7.66 12.94
CA ILE A 77 -3.18 7.90 13.98
C ILE A 77 -2.85 7.11 15.25
N VAL A 78 -3.35 7.61 16.39
CA VAL A 78 -3.23 6.90 17.67
C VAL A 78 -4.06 5.61 17.63
N GLY A 79 -3.49 4.51 18.13
CA GLY A 79 -4.15 3.20 18.10
C GLY A 79 -4.25 2.60 16.70
N SER A 80 -3.38 3.01 15.77
CA SER A 80 -3.28 2.42 14.44
C SER A 80 -3.09 0.90 14.52
N ILE A 81 -3.63 0.19 13.54
CA ILE A 81 -3.36 -1.24 13.40
C ILE A 81 -1.87 -1.47 13.12
N GLU A 82 -1.35 -2.59 13.61
CA GLU A 82 -0.01 -3.05 13.30
C GLU A 82 -0.06 -4.27 12.38
N ILE A 83 0.79 -4.28 11.35
CA ILE A 83 0.98 -5.43 10.47
C ILE A 83 2.46 -5.80 10.54
N THR A 84 2.75 -6.90 11.23
CA THR A 84 4.12 -7.36 11.49
C THR A 84 4.54 -8.52 10.59
N ASP A 85 3.59 -9.30 10.09
CA ASP A 85 3.85 -10.49 9.27
C ASP A 85 3.90 -10.13 7.78
N ILE A 86 5.10 -9.83 7.29
CA ILE A 86 5.38 -9.51 5.88
C ILE A 86 6.59 -10.28 5.39
#